data_AF-A0A1G9VVQ3-F1
#
_entry.id   AF-A0A1G9VVQ3-F1
#
_cell.length_a   1.000
_cell.length_b   1.000
_cell.length_c   1.000
_cell.angle_alpha   90.00
_cell.angle_beta   90.00
_cell.angle_gamma   90.00
#
_symmetry.space_group_name_H-M   'P 1'
#
loop_
_entity.id
_entity.type
_entity.pdbx_description
1 polymer ?
#
loop_
_entity_poly.entity_id
_entity_poly.type
_entity_poly.pdbx_seq_one_letter_code
_entity_poly.pdbx_strand_id
1 'polypeptide(L)'
;MEKHVYTNLVNSEGIFTYNFFCESIISSMHTLLHIMEHAKLDPPEQLAQIPDMLAQMGTNLMQDYSEEKVDLDRLKTEMVDFYNVAFAVNEAMVPVVTHGSDELQYYYFVFEQGIKIMFPTLLENISMDLPEDVHADAFMDEIMTEFIQ
;
A
#
# COMPACT_ATOMS: atom_id res chain seq x y z
N MET A 1 -26.09 -3.21 0.20
CA MET A 1 -24.83 -2.61 -0.24
C MET A 1 -24.57 -3.15 -1.63
N GLU A 2 -24.34 -2.25 -2.58
CA GLU A 2 -23.83 -2.65 -3.90
C GLU A 2 -22.44 -3.27 -3.68
N LYS A 3 -22.16 -4.40 -4.33
CA LYS A 3 -20.89 -5.11 -4.18
C LYS A 3 -20.02 -4.77 -5.39
N HIS A 4 -18.87 -4.15 -5.18
CA HIS A 4 -17.95 -3.70 -6.22
C HIS A 4 -16.95 -4.81 -6.58
N VAL A 5 -17.50 -5.93 -7.07
CA VAL A 5 -16.70 -7.03 -7.62
C VAL A 5 -16.82 -7.00 -9.14
N TYR A 6 -15.69 -6.80 -9.79
CA TYR A 6 -15.59 -6.76 -11.24
C TYR A 6 -14.95 -8.06 -11.74
N THR A 7 -15.41 -8.55 -12.90
CA THR A 7 -14.99 -9.83 -13.47
C THR A 7 -14.58 -9.65 -14.93
N ASN A 8 -13.98 -10.69 -15.51
CA ASN A 8 -13.45 -10.70 -16.88
C ASN A 8 -12.34 -9.66 -17.04
N LEU A 9 -11.42 -9.59 -16.07
CA LEU A 9 -10.25 -8.71 -16.17
C LEU A 9 -9.51 -8.96 -17.49
N VAL A 10 -9.14 -7.87 -18.17
CA VAL A 10 -8.51 -7.92 -19.51
C VAL A 10 -6.99 -7.77 -19.46
N ASN A 11 -6.44 -7.26 -18.35
CA ASN A 11 -5.01 -7.04 -18.13
C ASN A 11 -4.57 -7.48 -16.72
N SER A 12 -3.32 -7.18 -16.35
CA SER A 12 -2.73 -7.53 -15.04
C SER A 12 -1.88 -6.41 -14.46
N GLU A 13 -2.11 -5.16 -14.87
CA GLU A 13 -1.32 -4.00 -14.46
C GLU A 13 -1.45 -3.73 -12.96
N GLY A 14 -2.66 -3.87 -12.40
CA GLY A 14 -2.91 -3.67 -10.97
C GLY A 14 -2.13 -4.64 -10.09
N ILE A 15 -2.13 -5.95 -10.40
CA ILE A 15 -1.39 -6.93 -9.60
C ILE A 15 0.13 -6.76 -9.72
N PHE A 16 0.66 -6.41 -10.91
CA PHE A 16 2.09 -6.13 -11.04
C PHE A 16 2.50 -4.84 -10.33
N THR A 17 1.65 -3.82 -10.38
CA THR A 17 1.84 -2.57 -9.62
C THR A 17 1.88 -2.84 -8.13
N TYR A 18 0.93 -3.64 -7.61
CA TYR A 18 0.90 -4.04 -6.21
C TYR A 18 2.21 -4.73 -5.79
N ASN A 19 2.64 -5.72 -6.58
CA ASN A 19 3.86 -6.47 -6.28
C ASN A 19 5.12 -5.57 -6.32
N PHE A 20 5.19 -4.64 -7.28
CA PHE A 20 6.28 -3.66 -7.33
C PHE A 20 6.35 -2.80 -6.06
N PHE A 21 5.20 -2.32 -5.58
CA PHE A 21 5.16 -1.54 -4.35
C PHE A 21 5.46 -2.36 -3.12
N CYS A 22 4.96 -3.59 -3.03
CA CYS A 22 5.27 -4.51 -1.94
C CYS A 22 6.79 -4.70 -1.81
N GLU A 23 7.48 -5.06 -2.90
CA GLU A 23 8.93 -5.24 -2.92
C GLU A 23 9.68 -3.94 -2.55
N SER A 24 9.22 -2.81 -3.09
CA SER A 24 9.84 -1.49 -2.85
C SER A 24 9.68 -1.02 -1.40
N ILE A 25 8.50 -1.20 -0.81
CA ILE A 25 8.19 -0.83 0.58
C ILE A 25 8.96 -1.75 1.54
N ILE A 26 8.98 -3.06 1.31
CA ILE A 26 9.72 -4.00 2.16
C ILE A 26 11.23 -3.74 2.11
N SER A 27 11.78 -3.51 0.92
CA SER A 27 13.20 -3.20 0.75
C SER A 27 13.60 -1.89 1.43
N SER A 28 12.81 -0.83 1.26
CA SER A 28 13.06 0.46 1.93
C SER A 28 12.89 0.35 3.45
N MET A 29 11.89 -0.40 3.92
CA MET A 29 11.69 -0.69 5.35
C MET A 29 12.87 -1.44 5.95
N HIS A 30 13.38 -2.49 5.29
CA HIS A 30 14.57 -3.21 5.75
C HIS A 30 15.79 -2.29 5.86
N THR A 31 15.96 -1.40 4.88
CA THR A 31 17.06 -0.43 4.92
C THR A 31 16.90 0.54 6.09
N LEU A 32 15.69 1.07 6.30
CA LEU A 32 15.37 1.93 7.45
C LEU A 32 15.66 1.23 8.79
N LEU A 33 15.24 -0.02 8.94
CA LEU A 33 15.48 -0.83 10.15
C LEU A 33 16.98 -0.98 10.44
N HIS A 34 17.80 -1.23 9.42
CA HIS A 34 19.26 -1.29 9.58
C HIS A 34 19.87 0.04 10.03
N ILE A 35 19.40 1.16 9.50
CA ILE A 35 19.85 2.49 9.94
C ILE A 35 19.47 2.76 11.40
N MET A 36 18.26 2.39 11.79
CA MET A 36 17.80 2.51 13.19
C MET A 36 18.63 1.64 14.13
N GLU A 37 18.92 0.40 13.74
CA GLU A 37 19.76 -0.53 14.51
C GLU A 37 21.17 0.05 14.73
N HIS A 38 21.81 0.58 13.68
CA HIS A 38 23.12 1.23 13.78
C HIS A 38 23.10 2.46 14.70
N ALA A 39 22.00 3.22 14.69
CA ALA A 39 21.78 4.36 15.56
C ALA A 39 21.35 3.98 16.99
N LYS A 40 21.16 2.68 17.28
CA LYS A 40 20.63 2.16 18.55
C LYS A 40 19.25 2.73 18.89
N LEU A 41 18.41 2.85 17.87
CA LEU A 41 17.02 3.27 17.98
C LEU A 41 16.11 2.05 17.85
N ASP A 42 15.13 1.94 18.74
CA ASP A 42 14.14 0.90 18.66
C ASP A 42 13.07 1.26 17.60
N PRO A 43 12.74 0.34 16.69
CA PRO A 43 11.65 0.57 15.74
C PRO A 43 10.28 0.54 16.44
N PRO A 44 9.29 1.29 15.94
CA PRO A 44 7.93 1.21 16.46
C PRO A 44 7.35 -0.19 16.22
N GLU A 45 6.62 -0.73 17.21
CA GLU A 45 6.05 -2.08 17.16
C GLU A 45 5.14 -2.29 15.95
N GLN A 46 4.43 -1.23 15.53
CA GLN A 46 3.53 -1.25 14.37
C GLN A 46 4.26 -1.51 13.04
N LEU A 47 5.55 -1.17 12.94
CA LEU A 47 6.33 -1.38 11.72
C LEU A 47 6.46 -2.87 11.38
N ALA A 48 6.45 -3.74 12.39
CA ALA A 48 6.50 -5.19 12.21
C ALA A 48 5.23 -5.77 11.57
N GLN A 49 4.12 -5.02 11.56
CA GLN A 49 2.85 -5.47 10.97
C GLN A 49 2.79 -5.25 9.46
N ILE A 50 3.55 -4.27 8.94
CA ILE A 50 3.54 -3.87 7.52
C ILE A 50 3.78 -5.06 6.57
N PRO A 51 4.77 -5.94 6.79
CA PRO A 51 5.00 -7.10 5.91
C PRO A 51 3.84 -8.08 5.84
N ASP A 52 3.26 -8.42 6.99
CA ASP A 52 2.17 -9.41 7.04
C ASP A 52 0.91 -8.87 6.36
N MET A 53 0.61 -7.58 6.53
CA MET A 53 -0.52 -6.93 5.86
C MET A 53 -0.34 -6.88 4.35
N LEU A 54 0.86 -6.52 3.87
CA LEU A 54 1.18 -6.53 2.45
C LEU A 54 1.15 -7.95 1.86
N ALA A 55 1.62 -8.97 2.60
CA ALA A 55 1.57 -10.35 2.16
C ALA A 55 0.13 -10.87 2.05
N GLN A 56 -0.73 -10.52 3.02
CA GLN A 56 -2.13 -10.92 3.04
C GLN A 56 -2.92 -10.28 1.89
N MET A 57 -2.78 -8.97 1.68
CA MET A 57 -3.38 -8.25 0.55
C MET A 57 -2.90 -8.82 -0.80
N GLY A 58 -1.59 -9.10 -0.92
CA GLY A 58 -1.02 -9.68 -2.14
C GLY A 58 -1.55 -11.07 -2.43
N THR A 59 -1.75 -11.90 -1.40
CA THR A 59 -2.38 -13.22 -1.53
C THR A 59 -3.81 -13.11 -2.05
N ASN A 60 -4.57 -12.17 -1.51
CA ASN A 60 -5.96 -11.95 -1.88
C ASN A 60 -6.10 -11.39 -3.31
N LEU A 61 -5.25 -10.43 -3.68
CA LEU A 61 -5.17 -9.92 -5.07
C LEU A 61 -4.74 -11.02 -6.04
N MET A 62 -3.74 -11.83 -5.70
CA MET A 62 -3.31 -12.94 -6.56
C MET A 62 -4.43 -13.96 -6.80
N GLN A 63 -5.20 -14.28 -5.75
CA GLN A 63 -6.36 -15.13 -5.90
C GLN A 63 -7.41 -14.50 -6.82
N ASP A 64 -7.74 -13.23 -6.60
CA ASP A 64 -8.69 -12.49 -7.42
C ASP A 64 -8.30 -12.48 -8.90
N TYR A 65 -7.06 -12.13 -9.23
CA TYR A 65 -6.57 -12.13 -10.62
C TYR A 65 -6.53 -13.53 -11.24
N SER A 66 -6.26 -14.58 -10.44
CA SER A 66 -6.33 -15.97 -10.92
C SER A 66 -7.75 -16.41 -11.28
N GLU A 67 -8.75 -15.73 -10.71
CA GLU A 67 -10.17 -15.92 -10.98
C GLU A 67 -10.72 -14.85 -11.97
N GLU A 68 -9.84 -14.09 -12.63
CA GLU A 68 -10.18 -13.01 -13.57
C GLU A 68 -11.15 -11.98 -12.97
N LYS A 69 -10.99 -11.67 -11.68
CA LYS A 69 -11.84 -10.71 -10.95
C LYS A 69 -11.03 -9.77 -10.08
N VAL A 70 -11.67 -8.73 -9.57
CA VAL A 70 -11.14 -7.89 -8.49
C VAL A 70 -12.27 -7.47 -7.55
N ASP A 71 -12.09 -7.69 -6.25
CA ASP A 71 -13.01 -7.24 -5.19
C ASP A 71 -12.52 -5.89 -4.61
N LEU A 72 -13.05 -4.78 -5.15
CA LEU A 72 -12.62 -3.44 -4.74
C LEU A 72 -13.15 -3.05 -3.35
N ASP A 73 -14.25 -3.63 -2.87
CA ASP A 73 -14.72 -3.43 -1.50
C ASP A 73 -13.73 -4.02 -0.49
N ARG A 74 -13.24 -5.24 -0.76
CA ARG A 74 -12.22 -5.89 0.06
C ARG A 74 -10.91 -5.11 0.00
N LEU A 75 -10.43 -4.76 -1.19
CA LEU A 75 -9.20 -3.98 -1.36
C LEU A 75 -9.27 -2.64 -0.60
N LYS A 76 -10.40 -1.92 -0.67
CA LYS A 76 -10.64 -0.70 0.10
C LYS A 76 -10.45 -0.95 1.59
N THR A 77 -11.09 -1.99 2.12
CA THR A 77 -11.02 -2.34 3.55
C THR A 77 -9.58 -2.65 3.98
N GLU A 78 -8.89 -3.49 3.22
CA GLU A 78 -7.51 -3.88 3.52
C GLU A 78 -6.55 -2.69 3.44
N MET A 79 -6.76 -1.79 2.48
CA MET A 79 -5.99 -0.56 2.37
C MET A 79 -6.26 0.40 3.54
N VAL A 80 -7.51 0.59 3.96
CA VAL A 80 -7.81 1.42 5.15
C VAL A 80 -7.09 0.87 6.38
N ASP A 81 -7.13 -0.44 6.61
CA ASP A 81 -6.43 -1.08 7.71
C ASP A 81 -4.91 -0.86 7.60
N PHE A 82 -4.34 -1.02 6.42
CA PHE A 82 -2.92 -0.80 6.16
C PHE A 82 -2.50 0.64 6.43
N TYR A 83 -3.23 1.63 5.93
CA TYR A 83 -2.90 3.04 6.14
C TYR A 83 -3.10 3.48 7.59
N ASN A 84 -4.03 2.88 8.35
CA ASN A 84 -4.13 3.10 9.79
C ASN A 84 -2.84 2.69 10.52
N VAL A 85 -2.26 1.53 10.16
CA VAL A 85 -0.98 1.07 10.71
C VAL A 85 0.16 1.97 10.24
N ALA A 86 0.20 2.32 8.95
CA ALA A 86 1.23 3.21 8.41
C ALA A 86 1.20 4.60 9.06
N PHE A 87 0.01 5.13 9.35
CA PHE A 87 -0.15 6.38 10.08
C PHE A 87 0.40 6.29 11.50
N ALA A 88 0.09 5.22 12.23
CA ALA A 88 0.63 4.99 13.57
C ALA A 88 2.17 4.84 13.57
N VAL A 89 2.73 4.18 12.56
CA VAL A 89 4.19 4.14 12.32
C VAL A 89 4.73 5.56 12.12
N ASN A 90 4.10 6.35 11.25
CA ASN A 90 4.53 7.72 10.97
C ASN A 90 4.49 8.60 12.22
N GLU A 91 3.41 8.56 13.00
CA GLU A 91 3.30 9.30 14.27
C GLU A 91 4.42 8.93 15.26
N ALA A 92 4.75 7.64 15.38
CA ALA A 92 5.81 7.16 16.25
C ALA A 92 7.22 7.54 15.74
N MET A 93 7.40 7.59 14.41
CA MET A 93 8.69 7.88 13.78
C MET A 93 9.00 9.37 13.71
N VAL A 94 8.01 10.25 13.58
CA VAL A 94 8.20 11.73 13.49
C VAL A 94 9.20 12.30 14.51
N PRO A 95 9.08 12.05 15.83
CA PRO A 95 10.01 12.62 16.81
C PRO A 95 11.43 12.07 16.67
N VAL A 96 11.56 10.81 16.24
CA VAL A 96 12.85 10.14 16.04
C VAL A 96 13.55 10.68 14.80
N VAL A 97 12.80 10.84 13.71
CA VAL A 97 13.29 11.30 12.41
C VAL A 97 13.66 12.79 12.46
N THR A 98 12.84 13.63 13.09
CA THR A 98 13.04 15.09 13.18
C THR A 98 14.35 15.46 13.87
N HIS A 99 14.82 14.62 14.81
CA HIS A 99 16.07 14.80 15.53
C HIS A 99 17.15 13.78 15.13
N GLY A 100 16.88 13.00 14.08
CA GLY A 100 17.74 11.94 13.57
C GLY A 100 18.83 12.44 12.63
N SER A 101 19.71 11.51 12.22
CA SER A 101 20.72 11.78 11.20
C SER A 101 20.08 12.03 9.82
N ASP A 102 20.81 12.70 8.93
CA ASP A 102 20.38 12.90 7.53
C ASP A 102 20.10 11.56 6.83
N GLU A 103 20.86 10.52 7.17
CA GLU A 103 20.67 9.16 6.65
C GLU A 103 19.34 8.56 7.12
N LEU A 104 19.01 8.68 8.41
CA LEU A 104 17.72 8.22 8.94
C LEU A 104 16.55 8.96 8.29
N GLN A 105 16.67 10.29 8.17
CA GLN A 105 15.65 11.10 7.50
C GLN A 105 15.44 10.68 6.05
N TYR A 106 16.54 10.49 5.30
CA TYR A 106 16.47 10.08 3.90
C TYR A 106 15.73 8.74 3.73
N TYR A 107 16.15 7.70 4.44
CA TYR A 107 15.54 6.37 4.27
C TYR A 107 14.12 6.30 4.82
N TYR A 108 13.81 7.08 5.86
CA TYR A 108 12.45 7.24 6.34
C TYR A 108 11.54 7.84 5.26
N PHE A 109 11.96 8.93 4.62
CA PHE A 109 11.17 9.56 3.56
C PHE A 109 11.05 8.68 2.33
N VAL A 110 12.06 7.89 1.96
CA VAL A 110 11.93 6.90 0.87
C VAL A 110 10.85 5.87 1.18
N PHE A 111 10.84 5.32 2.39
CA PHE A 111 9.81 4.38 2.85
C PHE A 111 8.41 5.03 2.87
N GLU A 112 8.29 6.23 3.43
CA GLU A 112 7.01 6.96 3.52
C GLU A 112 6.47 7.34 2.14
N GLN A 113 7.33 7.75 1.19
CA GLN A 113 6.90 8.01 -0.18
C GLN A 113 6.36 6.76 -0.87
N GLY A 114 6.98 5.60 -0.66
CA GLY A 114 6.48 4.33 -1.20
C GLY A 114 5.05 4.03 -0.72
N ILE A 115 4.80 4.18 0.57
CA ILE A 115 3.46 4.04 1.16
C ILE A 115 2.48 5.05 0.57
N LYS A 116 2.88 6.32 0.50
CA LYS A 116 2.00 7.42 0.07
C LYS A 116 1.47 7.24 -1.35
N ILE A 117 2.33 6.81 -2.28
CA ILE A 117 1.97 6.74 -3.71
C ILE A 117 1.39 5.39 -4.12
N MET A 118 1.53 4.35 -3.30
CA MET A 118 1.10 2.99 -3.62
C MET A 118 -0.36 2.94 -4.04
N PHE A 119 -1.28 3.43 -3.21
CA PHE A 119 -2.70 3.26 -3.44
C PHE A 119 -3.25 4.03 -4.65
N PRO A 120 -2.93 5.33 -4.83
CA PRO A 120 -3.29 6.05 -6.05
C PRO A 120 -2.86 5.34 -7.34
N THR A 121 -1.60 4.90 -7.40
CA THR A 121 -1.06 4.24 -8.59
C THR A 121 -1.64 2.84 -8.77
N LEU A 122 -1.89 2.12 -7.69
CA LEU A 122 -2.55 0.82 -7.75
C LEU A 122 -3.96 0.95 -8.34
N LEU A 123 -4.76 1.89 -7.86
CA LEU A 123 -6.14 2.04 -8.31
C LEU A 123 -6.21 2.46 -9.78
N GLU A 124 -5.33 3.37 -10.20
CA GLU A 124 -5.17 3.74 -11.60
C GLU A 124 -4.86 2.51 -12.47
N ASN A 125 -3.93 1.66 -12.06
CA ASN A 125 -3.57 0.47 -12.84
C ASN A 125 -4.64 -0.64 -12.77
N ILE A 126 -5.39 -0.77 -11.68
CA ILE A 126 -6.55 -1.67 -11.63
C ILE A 126 -7.64 -1.20 -12.61
N SER A 127 -7.84 0.11 -12.78
CA SER A 127 -8.82 0.64 -13.75
C SER A 127 -8.53 0.19 -15.17
N MET A 128 -7.25 0.03 -15.52
CA MET A 128 -6.80 -0.46 -16.83
C MET A 128 -7.01 -1.97 -17.01
N ASP A 129 -7.27 -2.70 -15.93
CA ASP A 129 -7.55 -4.13 -15.98
C ASP A 129 -9.04 -4.44 -16.21
N LEU A 130 -9.92 -3.44 -16.07
CA LEU A 130 -11.36 -3.61 -16.26
C LEU A 130 -11.73 -3.60 -17.76
N PRO A 131 -12.78 -4.35 -18.16
CA PRO A 131 -13.36 -4.25 -19.50
C PRO A 131 -13.81 -2.81 -19.83
N GLU A 132 -13.74 -2.42 -21.12
CA GLU A 132 -14.12 -1.07 -21.58
C GLU A 132 -15.59 -0.69 -21.27
N ASP A 133 -16.49 -1.68 -21.12
CA ASP A 133 -17.90 -1.49 -20.81
C ASP A 133 -18.20 -1.47 -19.30
N VAL A 134 -17.18 -1.66 -18.46
CA VAL A 134 -17.29 -1.58 -17.00
C VAL A 134 -16.96 -0.16 -16.53
N HIS A 135 -17.95 0.50 -15.92
CA HIS A 135 -17.79 1.84 -15.36
C HIS A 135 -17.56 1.76 -13.83
N ALA A 136 -16.30 1.73 -13.41
CA ALA A 136 -15.91 1.76 -11.99
C ALA A 136 -15.51 3.16 -11.50
N ASP A 137 -15.49 4.15 -12.39
CA ASP A 137 -14.92 5.49 -12.14
C ASP A 137 -15.49 6.15 -10.89
N ALA A 138 -16.82 6.11 -10.72
CA ALA A 138 -17.48 6.75 -9.58
C ALA A 138 -17.04 6.16 -8.23
N PHE A 139 -16.87 4.84 -8.16
CA PHE A 139 -16.42 4.17 -6.94
C PHE A 139 -14.92 4.35 -6.71
N MET A 140 -14.13 4.36 -7.78
CA MET A 140 -12.70 4.64 -7.70
C MET A 140 -12.44 6.08 -7.23
N ASP A 141 -13.18 7.05 -7.75
CA ASP A 141 -13.11 8.46 -7.32
C ASP A 141 -13.52 8.65 -5.85
N GLU A 142 -14.58 7.94 -5.42
CA GLU A 142 -15.00 7.92 -4.01
C GLU A 142 -13.87 7.41 -3.11
N ILE A 143 -13.32 6.24 -3.46
CA ILE A 143 -12.19 5.65 -2.76
C ILE A 143 -11.00 6.63 -2.72
N MET A 144 -10.59 7.20 -3.85
CA MET A 144 -9.45 8.12 -3.90
C MET A 144 -9.65 9.35 -3.00
N THR A 145 -10.87 9.88 -2.96
CA THR A 145 -11.20 11.05 -2.14
C THR A 145 -11.09 10.74 -0.65
N GLU A 146 -11.43 9.52 -0.22
CA GLU A 146 -11.30 9.09 1.17
C GLU A 146 -9.84 8.90 1.60
N PHE A 147 -8.93 8.54 0.68
CA PHE A 147 -7.51 8.30 0.98
C PHE A 147 -6.60 9.53 0.84
N ILE A 148 -7.05 10.59 0.14
CA ILE A 148 -6.30 11.84 -0.03
C ILE A 148 -6.55 12.84 1.12
N GLN A 149 -7.60 12.64 1.93
CA GLN A 149 -7.96 13.50 3.07
C GLN A 149 -7.19 13.18 4.34
#